data_AF-A0A8T4U6L5-F1
#
_entry.id   AF-A0A8T4U6L5-F1
#
_cell.length_a   1.000
_cell.length_b   1.000
_cell.length_c   1.000
_cell.angle_alpha   90.00
_cell.angle_beta   90.00
_cell.angle_gamma   90.00
#
_symmetry.space_group_name_H-M   'P 1'
#
loop_
_entity.id
_entity.type
_entity.pdbx_description
1 polymer ?
#
loop_
_entity_poly.entity_id
_entity_poly.type
_entity_poly.pdbx_seq_one_letter_code
_entity_poly.pdbx_strand_id
1 'polypeptide(L)'
;MKTNISYDFVHNQYNLTWEELESYAKRAKLVVVEIIGASVFMHRVDEKVLEKLEKGGVIRKELLKIELENCTNRSLVNFAGHLQIVCKKK
;
A
#
# COMPACT_ATOMS: atom_id res chain seq x y z
N MET A 1 0.00 11.90 -20.58
CA MET A 1 -0.46 10.68 -19.87
C MET A 1 0.69 10.20 -18.99
N LYS A 2 0.57 10.26 -17.67
CA LYS A 2 1.51 9.53 -16.78
C LYS A 2 1.08 8.06 -16.84
N THR A 3 1.92 7.21 -17.41
CA THR A 3 1.70 5.77 -17.40
C THR A 3 1.92 5.24 -15.98
N ASN A 4 1.08 4.31 -15.51
CA ASN A 4 1.27 3.58 -14.24
C ASN A 4 2.44 2.57 -14.31
N ILE A 5 3.35 2.76 -15.26
CA ILE A 5 4.50 1.88 -15.48
C ILE A 5 5.67 2.48 -14.71
N SER A 6 6.13 1.79 -13.67
CA SER A 6 7.42 2.10 -13.07
C SER A 6 8.54 1.52 -13.94
N TYR A 7 9.50 2.39 -14.26
CA TYR A 7 10.73 2.05 -14.97
C TYR A 7 11.92 1.96 -14.00
N ASP A 8 11.66 2.05 -12.69
CA ASP A 8 12.70 2.12 -11.65
C ASP A 8 13.34 0.75 -11.37
N PHE A 9 12.76 -0.31 -11.94
CA PHE A 9 13.25 -1.69 -11.83
C PHE A 9 13.79 -2.18 -13.18
N VAL A 10 14.62 -3.24 -13.13
CA VAL A 10 15.20 -3.92 -14.31
C VAL A 10 14.14 -4.36 -15.33
N HIS A 11 12.89 -4.50 -14.89
CA HIS A 11 11.73 -4.79 -15.72
C HIS A 11 10.59 -3.80 -15.44
N ASN A 12 9.88 -3.39 -16.49
CA ASN A 12 8.71 -2.52 -16.37
C ASN A 12 7.65 -3.15 -15.47
N GLN A 13 7.25 -2.45 -14.43
CA GLN A 13 6.18 -2.89 -13.53
C GLN A 13 4.94 -2.04 -13.74
N TYR A 14 3.79 -2.69 -13.96
CA TYR A 14 2.51 -1.99 -14.00
C TYR A 14 1.95 -1.89 -12.59
N ASN A 15 2.00 -0.69 -12.01
CA ASN A 15 1.49 -0.41 -10.68
C ASN A 15 -0.02 -0.21 -10.74
N LEU A 16 -0.74 -1.25 -10.39
CA LEU A 16 -2.20 -1.21 -10.31
C LEU A 16 -2.66 -0.25 -9.22
N THR A 17 -3.72 0.50 -9.47
CA THR A 17 -4.41 1.24 -8.42
C THR A 17 -5.44 0.36 -7.72
N TRP A 18 -5.90 0.78 -6.54
CA TRP A 18 -6.94 0.04 -5.82
C TRP A 18 -8.26 0.00 -6.60
N GLU A 19 -8.57 1.04 -7.37
CA GLU A 19 -9.75 1.11 -8.24
C GLU A 19 -9.69 0.06 -9.35
N GLU A 20 -8.51 -0.13 -9.94
CA GLU A 20 -8.28 -1.15 -10.97
C GLU A 20 -8.40 -2.57 -10.36
N LEU A 21 -7.81 -2.79 -9.17
CA LEU A 21 -7.94 -4.04 -8.44
C LEU A 21 -9.39 -4.35 -8.07
N GLU A 22 -10.14 -3.36 -7.57
CA GLU A 22 -11.55 -3.51 -7.22
C GLU A 22 -12.39 -3.83 -8.48
N SER A 23 -12.08 -3.19 -9.61
CA SER A 23 -12.72 -3.47 -10.90
C SER A 23 -12.47 -4.89 -11.39
N TYR A 24 -11.23 -5.41 -11.25
CA TYR A 24 -10.94 -6.81 -11.56
C TYR A 24 -11.69 -7.79 -10.64
N ALA A 25 -11.72 -7.53 -9.33
CA ALA A 25 -12.44 -8.36 -8.37
C ALA A 25 -13.96 -8.40 -8.67
N LYS A 26 -14.56 -7.24 -8.98
CA LYS A 26 -15.97 -7.14 -9.39
C LYS A 26 -16.25 -7.94 -10.66
N ARG A 27 -15.40 -7.84 -11.69
CA ARG A 27 -15.51 -8.64 -12.92
C ARG A 27 -15.39 -10.14 -12.66
N ALA A 28 -14.57 -10.53 -11.69
CA ALA A 28 -14.44 -11.92 -11.24
C ALA A 28 -15.58 -12.39 -10.32
N LYS A 29 -16.62 -11.57 -10.10
CA LYS A 29 -17.77 -11.84 -9.21
C LYS A 29 -17.37 -12.07 -7.75
N LEU A 30 -16.24 -11.50 -7.33
CA LEU A 30 -15.80 -11.51 -5.93
C LEU A 30 -16.38 -10.30 -5.18
N VAL A 31 -16.66 -10.50 -3.89
CA VAL A 31 -17.02 -9.40 -2.99
C VAL A 31 -15.72 -8.86 -2.40
N VAL A 32 -15.41 -7.60 -2.66
CA VAL A 32 -14.28 -6.92 -2.04
C VAL A 32 -14.64 -6.61 -0.59
N VAL A 33 -13.88 -7.17 0.33
CA VAL A 33 -14.04 -6.97 1.78
C VAL A 33 -13.22 -5.77 2.22
N GLU A 34 -11.96 -5.71 1.81
CA GLU A 34 -11.03 -4.67 2.23
C GLU A 34 -9.93 -4.45 1.21
N ILE A 35 -9.38 -3.24 1.20
CA ILE A 35 -8.21 -2.83 0.42
C ILE A 35 -7.23 -2.22 1.41
N ILE A 36 -6.00 -2.72 1.42
CA ILE A 36 -4.97 -2.35 2.38
C ILE A 36 -3.73 -1.89 1.62
N GLY A 37 -3.27 -0.68 1.90
CA GLY A 37 -1.94 -0.21 1.53
C GLY A 37 -0.93 -0.64 2.59
N ALA A 38 -0.04 -1.57 2.25
CA ALA A 38 1.04 -1.99 3.14
C ALA A 38 2.21 -1.01 3.03
N SER A 39 2.55 -0.36 4.15
CA SER A 39 3.54 0.71 4.24
C SER A 39 3.15 1.94 3.42
N VAL A 40 2.22 2.75 3.94
CA VAL A 40 1.73 3.99 3.30
C VAL A 40 2.75 5.12 3.40
N PHE A 41 3.46 5.22 4.52
CA PHE A 41 4.39 6.29 4.82
C PHE A 41 5.83 5.78 4.94
N MET A 42 6.03 4.63 5.59
CA MET A 42 7.37 4.15 5.94
C MET A 42 8.26 3.90 4.71
N HIS A 43 7.69 3.48 3.57
CA HIS A 43 8.45 3.27 2.33
C HIS A 43 9.05 4.57 1.73
N ARG A 44 8.62 5.75 2.20
CA ARG A 44 9.14 7.06 1.74
C ARG A 44 10.21 7.64 2.67
N VAL A 45 10.38 7.05 3.85
CA VAL A 45 11.39 7.49 4.81
C VAL A 45 12.74 6.95 4.36
N ASP A 46 13.77 7.81 4.42
CA ASP A 46 15.14 7.37 4.17
C ASP A 46 15.50 6.20 5.09
N GLU A 47 16.11 5.15 4.54
CA GLU A 47 16.40 3.90 5.23
C GLU A 47 17.24 4.13 6.51
N LYS A 48 18.23 5.03 6.46
CA LYS A 48 19.08 5.33 7.64
C LYS A 48 18.31 6.07 8.72
N VAL A 49 17.29 6.83 8.35
CA VAL A 49 16.39 7.50 9.29
C VAL A 49 15.42 6.49 9.88
N LEU A 50 14.84 5.61 9.04
CA LEU A 50 13.93 4.56 9.47
C LEU A 50 14.58 3.62 10.49
N GLU A 51 15.80 3.14 10.22
CA GLU A 51 16.56 2.29 11.15
C GLU A 51 16.77 2.95 12.52
N LYS A 52 16.98 4.27 12.56
CA LYS A 52 17.13 5.01 13.82
C LYS A 52 15.80 5.12 14.56
N LEU A 53 14.71 5.36 13.84
CA LEU A 53 13.37 5.47 14.40
C LEU A 53 12.89 4.12 14.96
N GLU A 54 13.18 3.01 14.26
CA GLU A 54 12.78 1.67 14.68
C GLU A 54 13.53 1.16 15.92
N LYS A 55 14.75 1.65 16.17
CA LYS A 55 15.52 1.36 17.40
C LYS A 55 14.84 1.93 18.65
N GLY A 56 14.04 3.00 18.51
CA GLY A 56 13.26 3.57 19.60
C GLY A 56 11.93 2.84 19.77
N GLY A 57 11.78 2.02 20.81
CA GLY A 57 10.55 1.23 21.02
C GLY A 57 9.25 2.05 21.13
N VAL A 58 9.33 3.29 21.62
CA VAL A 58 8.18 4.21 21.68
C VAL A 58 7.85 4.76 20.29
N ILE A 59 8.87 5.24 19.56
CA ILE A 59 8.72 5.80 18.22
C ILE A 59 8.19 4.75 17.25
N ARG A 60 8.74 3.53 17.30
CA ARG A 60 8.27 2.41 16.48
C ARG A 60 6.77 2.13 16.68
N LYS A 61 6.27 2.19 17.92
CA LYS A 61 4.85 2.00 18.22
C LYS A 61 3.98 3.11 17.63
N GLU A 62 4.42 4.36 17.74
CA GLU A 62 3.69 5.50 17.15
C GLU A 62 3.68 5.44 15.62
N LEU A 63 4.81 5.07 14.98
CA LEU A 63 4.87 4.89 13.53
C LEU A 63 3.93 3.76 13.07
N LEU A 64 3.94 2.63 13.78
CA LEU A 64 3.02 1.52 13.50
C LEU A 64 1.56 1.95 13.67
N LYS A 65 1.26 2.75 14.70
CA LYS A 65 -0.09 3.27 14.94
C LYS A 65 -0.56 4.15 13.77
N ILE A 66 0.28 5.09 13.32
CA ILE A 66 -0.03 5.96 12.18
C ILE A 66 -0.26 5.13 10.90
N GLU A 67 0.57 4.11 10.66
CA GLU A 67 0.39 3.20 9.53
C GLU A 67 -0.95 2.45 9.62
N LEU A 68 -1.27 1.85 10.77
CA LEU A 68 -2.53 1.12 10.96
C LEU A 68 -3.77 2.02 10.84
N GLU A 69 -3.69 3.27 11.26
CA GLU A 69 -4.78 4.24 11.14
C GLU A 69 -5.07 4.64 9.68
N ASN A 70 -4.08 4.48 8.78
CA ASN A 70 -4.16 4.98 7.41
C ASN A 70 -4.05 3.90 6.34
N CYS A 71 -3.72 2.65 6.70
CA CYS A 71 -3.49 1.56 5.75
C CYS A 71 -4.76 1.17 4.96
N THR A 72 -5.96 1.56 5.40
CA THR A 72 -7.22 1.34 4.66
C THR A 72 -7.83 2.63 4.11
N ASN A 73 -7.16 3.77 4.30
CA ASN A 73 -7.63 5.05 3.80
C ASN A 73 -7.45 5.11 2.28
N ARG A 74 -8.56 5.04 1.53
CA ARG A 74 -8.57 5.00 0.06
C ARG A 74 -7.87 6.18 -0.61
N SER A 75 -7.79 7.33 0.04
CA SER A 75 -7.03 8.49 -0.46
C SER A 75 -5.51 8.30 -0.37
N LEU A 76 -5.06 7.34 0.44
CA LEU A 76 -3.65 7.12 0.75
C LEU A 76 -3.12 5.77 0.25
N VAL A 77 -3.95 4.73 0.17
CA VAL A 77 -3.48 3.37 -0.14
C VAL A 77 -2.75 3.25 -1.49
N ASN A 78 -3.12 4.03 -2.51
CA ASN A 78 -2.43 4.05 -3.81
C ASN A 78 -0.99 4.56 -3.73
N PHE A 79 -0.62 5.22 -2.64
CA PHE A 79 0.76 5.64 -2.41
C PHE A 79 1.59 4.59 -1.68
N ALA A 80 0.99 3.52 -1.16
CA ALA A 80 1.71 2.50 -0.42
C ALA A 80 2.69 1.73 -1.31
N GLY A 81 3.73 1.18 -0.69
CA GLY A 81 4.70 0.34 -1.42
C GLY A 81 4.05 -0.92 -2.02
N HIS A 82 3.02 -1.45 -1.36
CA HIS A 82 2.22 -2.55 -1.88
C HIS A 82 0.73 -2.36 -1.60
N LEU A 83 -0.11 -2.79 -2.54
CA LEU A 83 -1.56 -2.91 -2.36
C LEU A 83 -1.94 -4.37 -2.12
N GLN A 84 -2.79 -4.58 -1.14
CA GLN A 84 -3.41 -5.86 -0.82
C GLN A 84 -4.92 -5.71 -0.94
N ILE A 85 -5.58 -6.75 -1.48
CA ILE A 85 -7.03 -6.79 -1.59
C ILE A 85 -7.54 -8.09 -0.97
N VAL A 86 -8.49 -7.96 -0.05
CA VAL A 86 -9.17 -9.09 0.58
C VAL A 86 -10.51 -9.28 -0.11
N CYS A 87 -10.69 -10.45 -0.72
CA CYS A 87 -11.90 -10.81 -1.44
C CYS A 87 -12.58 -12.02 -0.81
N LYS A 88 -13.92 -12.03 -0.81
CA LYS A 88 -14.73 -13.20 -0.47
C LYS A 88 -15.40 -13.73 -1.74
N LYS A 89 -15.26 -15.03 -1.97
CA LYS A 89 -16.06 -15.75 -2.98
C LYS A 89 -17.48 -15.89 -2.46
N LYS A 90 -18.46 -15.51 -3.29
CA LYS A 90 -19.87 -15.77 -2.99
C LYS A 90 -20.15 -17.26 -2.94
#